data_AF-A0A7C6X024-F1
#
_entry.id   AF-A0A7C6X024-F1
#
_cell.length_a   1.000
_cell.length_b   1.000
_cell.length_c   1.000
_cell.angle_alpha   90.00
_cell.angle_beta   90.00
_cell.angle_gamma   90.00
#
_symmetry.space_group_name_H-M   'P 1'
#
loop_
_entity.id
_entity.type
_entity.pdbx_description
1 polymer ?
#
loop_
_entity_poly.entity_id
_entity_poly.type
_entity_poly.pdbx_seq_one_letter_code
_entity_poly.pdbx_strand_id
1 'polypeptide(L)'
;MELTWKQFQEAVRLRLEDDGKPHLKPQFRDLHDIGKRIREVDDTLFVVRNTLKGRFEVHCLLHKPNTFAWIVPWQVLDGRVIEKARENRMERGGNPFLEVMRHNEEVERRAERDKRRLLNDAAREAHSAFRKLAYDPG
;
A
#
# COMPACT_ATOMS: atom_id res chain seq x y z
N MET A 1 -9.57 18.09 -11.51
CA MET A 1 -10.62 17.85 -12.52
C MET A 1 -11.46 16.70 -12.00
N GLU A 2 -12.72 16.95 -11.66
CA GLU A 2 -13.64 15.86 -11.31
C GLU A 2 -13.89 15.01 -12.55
N LEU A 3 -13.57 13.71 -12.47
CA LEU A 3 -13.89 12.76 -13.54
C LEU A 3 -15.40 12.60 -13.62
N THR A 4 -15.96 12.71 -14.83
CA THR A 4 -17.34 12.30 -15.06
C THR A 4 -17.51 10.83 -14.70
N TRP A 5 -18.74 10.42 -14.38
CA TRP A 5 -19.01 9.02 -14.02
C TRP A 5 -18.53 8.02 -15.07
N LYS A 6 -18.70 8.33 -16.36
CA LYS A 6 -18.21 7.48 -17.46
C LYS A 6 -16.69 7.41 -17.50
N GLN A 7 -16.01 8.54 -17.37
CA GLN A 7 -14.53 8.56 -17.36
C GLN A 7 -13.96 7.80 -16.16
N PHE A 8 -14.59 7.91 -15.00
CA PHE A 8 -14.20 7.15 -13.82
C PHE A 8 -14.34 5.65 -14.02
N GLN A 9 -15.50 5.20 -14.54
CA GLN A 9 -15.71 3.77 -14.84
C GLN A 9 -14.67 3.23 -15.81
N GLU A 10 -14.31 4.03 -16.81
CA GLU A 10 -13.30 3.65 -17.80
C GLU A 10 -11.90 3.58 -17.18
N ALA A 11 -11.53 4.56 -16.36
CA ALA A 11 -10.26 4.55 -15.62
C ALA A 11 -10.13 3.31 -14.72
N VAL A 12 -11.22 2.92 -14.04
CA VAL A 12 -11.25 1.69 -13.23
C VAL A 12 -11.05 0.44 -14.09
N ARG A 13 -11.70 0.36 -15.25
CA ARG A 13 -11.53 -0.79 -16.16
C ARG A 13 -10.10 -0.93 -16.65
N LEU A 14 -9.55 0.15 -17.22
CA LEU A 14 -8.17 0.17 -17.72
C LEU A 14 -7.19 -0.23 -16.61
N ARG A 15 -7.36 0.32 -15.40
CA ARG A 15 -6.46 0.01 -14.30
C ARG A 15 -6.56 -1.45 -13.84
N LEU A 16 -7.75 -2.05 -13.84
CA LEU A 16 -7.93 -3.47 -13.51
C LEU A 16 -7.39 -4.40 -14.62
N GLU A 17 -7.47 -3.96 -15.87
CA GLU A 17 -6.84 -4.65 -17.01
C GLU A 17 -5.31 -4.62 -16.91
N ASP A 18 -4.73 -3.46 -16.60
CA ASP A 18 -3.29 -3.29 -16.34
C ASP A 18 -2.79 -4.16 -15.18
N ASP A 19 -3.61 -4.31 -14.12
CA ASP A 19 -3.29 -5.17 -12.98
C ASP A 19 -3.32 -6.67 -13.34
N GLY A 20 -3.79 -7.04 -14.55
CA GLY A 20 -3.77 -8.42 -15.06
C GLY A 20 -4.69 -9.38 -14.30
N LYS A 21 -5.76 -8.88 -13.66
CA LYS A 21 -6.60 -9.65 -12.74
C LYS A 21 -8.06 -9.73 -13.23
N PRO A 22 -8.38 -10.65 -14.17
CA PRO A 22 -9.72 -10.75 -14.76
C PRO A 22 -10.82 -11.16 -13.76
N HIS A 23 -10.43 -11.71 -12.61
CA HIS A 23 -11.34 -12.11 -11.53
C HIS A 23 -11.82 -10.95 -10.66
N LEU A 24 -11.27 -9.74 -10.83
CA LEU A 24 -11.76 -8.54 -10.16
C LEU A 24 -12.79 -7.87 -11.05
N LYS A 25 -14.06 -7.95 -10.66
CA LYS A 25 -15.15 -7.33 -11.41
C LYS A 25 -15.61 -6.06 -10.70
N PRO A 26 -15.48 -4.87 -11.32
CA PRO A 26 -15.90 -3.64 -10.68
C PRO A 26 -17.42 -3.62 -10.46
N GLN A 27 -17.83 -3.24 -9.25
CA GLN A 27 -19.23 -3.16 -8.86
C GLN A 27 -19.66 -1.69 -8.81
N PHE A 28 -20.13 -1.18 -9.95
CA PHE A 28 -20.56 0.22 -10.06
C PHE A 28 -22.02 0.46 -9.67
N ARG A 29 -22.86 -0.58 -9.69
CA ARG A 29 -24.27 -0.53 -9.35
C ARG A 29 -24.58 -1.66 -8.37
N ASP A 30 -25.26 -1.34 -7.29
CA ASP A 30 -25.74 -2.30 -6.29
C ASP A 30 -27.02 -1.74 -5.66
N LEU A 31 -27.72 -2.57 -4.87
CA LEU A 31 -29.03 -2.22 -4.31
C LEU A 31 -29.02 -0.94 -3.46
N HIS A 32 -27.88 -0.61 -2.85
CA HIS A 32 -27.73 0.51 -1.93
C HIS A 32 -26.80 1.60 -2.48
N ASP A 33 -26.48 1.54 -3.78
CA ASP A 33 -25.54 2.42 -4.49
C ASP A 33 -24.18 2.58 -3.78
N ILE A 34 -23.72 1.57 -3.05
CA ILE A 34 -22.44 1.60 -2.32
C ILE A 34 -21.26 1.84 -3.27
N GLY A 35 -21.27 1.22 -4.46
CA GLY A 35 -20.23 1.41 -5.47
C GLY A 35 -20.09 2.86 -5.94
N LYS A 36 -21.18 3.64 -5.89
CA LYS A 36 -21.16 5.08 -6.18
C LYS A 36 -20.87 5.90 -4.93
N ARG A 37 -21.54 5.61 -3.82
CA ARG A 37 -21.48 6.36 -2.55
C ARG A 37 -20.12 6.29 -1.87
N ILE A 38 -19.34 5.23 -2.09
CA ILE A 38 -17.97 5.15 -1.54
C ILE A 38 -17.09 6.31 -2.03
N ARG A 39 -17.41 6.89 -3.19
CA ARG A 39 -16.72 8.06 -3.75
C ARG A 39 -17.02 9.37 -3.03
N GLU A 40 -18.09 9.43 -2.24
CA GLU A 40 -18.37 10.57 -1.34
C GLU A 40 -17.35 10.63 -0.19
N VAL A 41 -16.73 9.48 0.15
CA VAL A 41 -15.66 9.41 1.14
C VAL A 41 -14.31 9.78 0.51
N ASP A 42 -14.03 9.22 -0.66
CA ASP A 42 -12.82 9.47 -1.46
C ASP A 42 -13.10 9.15 -2.92
N ASP A 43 -12.94 10.14 -3.81
CA ASP A 43 -13.32 10.09 -5.21
C ASP A 43 -12.56 9.07 -6.04
N THR A 44 -11.46 8.55 -5.51
CA THR A 44 -10.57 7.55 -6.11
C THR A 44 -10.91 6.11 -5.72
N LEU A 45 -11.80 5.91 -4.74
CA LEU A 45 -12.20 4.59 -4.28
C LEU A 45 -13.25 3.93 -5.18
N PHE A 46 -13.13 2.61 -5.34
CA PHE A 46 -14.10 1.79 -6.04
C PHE A 46 -14.22 0.40 -5.41
N VAL A 47 -15.39 -0.22 -5.57
CA VAL A 47 -15.67 -1.57 -5.08
C VAL A 47 -15.50 -2.58 -6.22
N VAL A 48 -14.93 -3.74 -5.91
CA VAL A 48 -14.87 -4.89 -6.82
C VAL A 48 -15.42 -6.15 -6.15
N ARG A 49 -16.00 -7.04 -6.95
CA ARG A 49 -16.25 -8.43 -6.56
C ARG A 49 -15.06 -9.27 -7.01
N ASN A 50 -14.38 -9.87 -6.05
CA ASN A 50 -13.35 -10.87 -6.32
C ASN A 50 -14.04 -12.23 -6.53
N THR A 51 -14.11 -12.68 -7.79
CA THR A 51 -14.83 -13.92 -8.13
C THR A 51 -14.08 -15.18 -7.69
N LEU A 52 -12.76 -15.13 -7.51
CA LEU A 52 -11.98 -16.26 -6.99
C LEU A 52 -12.23 -16.49 -5.51
N LYS A 53 -12.27 -15.39 -4.73
CA LYS A 53 -12.44 -15.45 -3.27
C LYS A 53 -13.88 -15.31 -2.81
N GLY A 54 -14.81 -15.09 -3.75
CA GLY A 54 -16.24 -14.97 -3.48
C GLY A 54 -16.65 -13.75 -2.66
N ARG A 55 -15.78 -12.74 -2.49
CA ARG A 55 -15.99 -11.61 -1.56
C ARG A 55 -15.81 -10.25 -2.22
N PHE A 56 -16.30 -9.20 -1.58
CA PHE A 56 -16.09 -7.82 -2.02
C PHE A 56 -14.76 -7.27 -1.49
N GLU A 57 -14.11 -6.45 -2.31
CA GLU A 57 -12.86 -5.78 -1.99
C GLU A 57 -12.98 -4.30 -2.39
N VAL A 58 -12.37 -3.41 -1.62
CA VAL A 58 -12.28 -1.98 -1.93
C VAL A 58 -10.90 -1.68 -2.46
N HIS A 59 -10.88 -0.89 -3.53
CA HIS A 59 -9.70 -0.53 -4.29
C HIS A 59 -9.61 0.98 -4.45
N CYS A 60 -8.40 1.48 -4.74
CA CYS A 60 -8.08 2.88 -4.95
C CYS A 60 -7.32 3.03 -6.27
N LEU A 61 -7.74 3.97 -7.11
CA LEU A 61 -7.11 4.25 -8.40
C LEU A 61 -5.66 4.74 -8.27
N LEU A 62 -5.34 5.42 -7.16
CA LEU A 62 -4.01 6.01 -6.93
C LEU A 62 -3.00 5.01 -6.34
N HIS A 63 -3.46 3.88 -5.82
CA HIS A 63 -2.56 2.89 -5.25
C HIS A 63 -1.68 2.24 -6.35
N LYS A 64 -0.41 2.05 -6.01
CA LYS A 64 0.61 1.38 -6.82
C LYS A 64 1.41 0.42 -5.93
N PRO A 65 1.90 -0.72 -6.44
CA PRO A 65 1.82 -1.18 -7.83
C PRO A 65 0.43 -1.71 -8.24
N ASN A 66 -0.45 -2.01 -7.30
CA ASN A 66 -1.80 -2.50 -7.54
C ASN A 66 -2.84 -1.59 -6.89
N THR A 67 -4.12 -1.82 -7.20
CA THR A 67 -5.24 -1.00 -6.73
C THR A 67 -5.83 -1.40 -5.38
N PHE A 68 -5.39 -2.49 -4.73
CA PHE A 68 -6.04 -3.01 -3.53
C PHE A 68 -5.92 -2.04 -2.34
N ALA A 69 -7.02 -1.83 -1.61
CA ALA A 69 -7.03 -1.00 -0.40
C ALA A 69 -7.39 -1.80 0.86
N TRP A 70 -8.51 -2.53 0.85
CA TRP A 70 -8.95 -3.38 1.98
C TRP A 70 -10.05 -4.37 1.57
N ILE A 71 -10.28 -5.40 2.38
CA ILE A 71 -11.33 -6.42 2.16
C ILE A 71 -12.62 -5.99 2.86
N VAL A 72 -13.75 -6.07 2.17
CA VAL A 72 -15.05 -5.88 2.82
C VAL A 72 -15.31 -7.08 3.75
N PRO A 73 -15.47 -6.87 5.06
CA PRO A 73 -15.60 -7.98 6.01
C PRO A 73 -16.97 -8.68 5.92
N TRP A 74 -17.91 -8.08 5.19
CA TRP A 74 -19.26 -8.60 4.99
C TRP A 74 -19.45 -9.14 3.57
N GLN A 75 -20.39 -10.07 3.43
CA GLN A 75 -20.73 -10.68 2.13
C GLN A 75 -21.65 -9.81 1.27
N VAL A 76 -22.11 -8.68 1.80
CA VAL A 76 -23.06 -7.77 1.17
C VAL A 76 -22.50 -6.34 1.16
N LEU A 77 -22.93 -5.57 0.17
CA LEU A 77 -22.62 -4.14 0.09
C LEU A 77 -23.78 -3.37 0.74
N ASP A 78 -23.55 -2.85 1.94
CA ASP A 78 -24.50 -2.01 2.66
C ASP A 78 -23.80 -0.79 3.29
N GLY A 79 -24.53 0.00 4.08
CA GLY A 79 -24.03 1.23 4.68
C GLY A 79 -22.76 1.07 5.53
N ARG A 80 -22.52 -0.11 6.12
CA ARG A 80 -21.34 -0.39 6.95
C ARG A 80 -20.04 -0.29 6.15
N VAL A 81 -20.10 -0.52 4.84
CA VAL A 81 -18.95 -0.35 3.94
C VAL A 81 -18.50 1.12 3.89
N ILE A 82 -19.46 2.05 3.91
CA ILE A 82 -19.17 3.50 3.90
C ILE A 82 -18.62 3.95 5.25
N GLU A 83 -19.17 3.45 6.35
CA GLU A 83 -18.66 3.70 7.70
C GLU A 83 -17.21 3.23 7.82
N LYS A 84 -16.93 1.99 7.40
CA LYS A 84 -15.56 1.45 7.36
C LYS A 84 -14.63 2.25 6.46
N ALA A 85 -15.11 2.74 5.32
CA ALA A 85 -14.31 3.60 4.45
C ALA A 85 -13.95 4.92 5.14
N ARG A 86 -14.87 5.53 5.91
CA ARG A 86 -14.63 6.74 6.69
C ARG A 86 -13.65 6.49 7.84
N GLU A 87 -13.81 5.38 8.56
CA GLU A 87 -12.85 4.95 9.59
C GLU A 87 -11.45 4.81 9.01
N ASN A 88 -11.30 4.02 7.94
CA ASN A 88 -10.02 3.82 7.27
C ASN A 88 -9.43 5.15 6.74
N ARG A 89 -10.27 6.07 6.27
CA ARG A 89 -9.84 7.41 5.84
C ARG A 89 -9.40 8.28 7.01
N MET A 90 -10.05 8.20 8.17
CA MET A 90 -9.62 8.92 9.38
C MET A 90 -8.34 8.32 9.96
N GLU A 91 -8.22 7.00 9.98
CA GLU A 91 -7.00 6.28 10.40
C GLU A 91 -5.82 6.60 9.48
N ARG A 92 -6.04 6.67 8.15
CA ARG A 92 -5.02 7.08 7.17
C ARG A 92 -4.82 8.61 7.12
N GLY A 93 -5.84 9.38 7.44
CA GLY A 93 -5.84 10.84 7.56
C GLY A 93 -5.18 11.34 8.84
N GLY A 94 -4.79 10.42 9.73
CA GLY A 94 -3.82 10.64 10.81
C GLY A 94 -2.44 10.94 10.24
N ASN A 95 -2.28 12.16 9.74
CA ASN A 95 -1.06 12.83 9.35
C ASN A 95 -0.16 12.05 8.33
N PRO A 96 -0.28 12.30 7.02
CA PRO A 96 0.68 11.78 6.02
C PRO A 96 2.15 12.14 6.34
N PHE A 97 2.40 13.16 7.18
CA PHE A 97 3.73 13.51 7.67
C PHE A 97 4.31 12.43 8.61
N LEU A 98 3.48 11.69 9.36
CA LEU A 98 3.97 10.60 10.24
C LEU A 98 4.48 9.39 9.46
N GLU A 99 3.91 9.11 8.28
CA GLU A 99 4.35 7.98 7.47
C GLU A 99 5.68 8.31 6.76
N VAL A 100 5.84 9.54 6.27
CA VAL A 100 7.12 10.07 5.77
C VAL A 100 8.16 10.14 6.88
N MET A 101 7.80 10.59 8.09
CA MET A 101 8.72 10.61 9.22
C MET A 101 9.13 9.21 9.69
N ARG A 102 8.20 8.24 9.75
CA ARG A 102 8.55 6.84 10.05
C ARG A 102 9.48 6.25 8.99
N HIS A 103 9.25 6.56 7.72
CA HIS A 103 10.13 6.11 6.64
C HIS A 103 11.51 6.75 6.73
N ASN A 104 11.60 8.06 7.01
CA ASN A 104 12.87 8.75 7.23
C ASN A 104 13.62 8.19 8.44
N GLU A 105 12.93 7.92 9.55
CA GLU A 105 13.53 7.38 10.76
C GLU A 105 14.02 5.93 10.56
N GLU A 106 13.33 5.12 9.75
CA GLU A 106 13.79 3.79 9.37
C GLU A 106 14.99 3.82 8.43
N VAL A 107 15.02 4.77 7.49
CA VAL A 107 16.15 4.99 6.58
C VAL A 107 17.38 5.44 7.37
N GLU A 108 17.24 6.38 8.30
CA GLU A 108 18.31 6.81 9.20
C GLU A 108 18.82 5.65 10.08
N ARG A 109 17.92 4.86 10.68
CA ARG A 109 18.32 3.68 11.47
C ARG A 109 19.00 2.59 10.64
N ARG A 110 18.67 2.44 9.35
CA ARG A 110 19.39 1.52 8.46
C ARG A 110 20.78 2.07 8.15
N ALA A 111 20.89 3.34 7.77
CA ALA A 111 22.17 4.00 7.51
C ALA A 111 23.13 3.92 8.70
N GLU A 112 22.64 4.13 9.92
CA GLU A 112 23.45 4.04 11.14
C GLU A 112 23.93 2.60 11.42
N ARG A 113 23.06 1.60 11.19
CA ARG A 113 23.43 0.19 11.33
C ARG A 113 24.47 -0.24 10.30
N ASP A 114 24.34 0.24 9.06
CA ASP A 114 25.26 -0.09 7.97
C ASP A 114 26.62 0.57 8.21
N LYS A 115 26.65 1.83 8.64
CA LYS A 115 27.88 2.53 9.05
C LYS A 115 28.58 1.79 10.19
N ARG A 116 27.83 1.36 11.20
CA ARG A 116 28.38 0.60 12.35
C ARG A 116 28.89 -0.78 11.94
N ARG A 117 28.24 -1.46 10.99
CA ARG A 117 28.76 -2.72 10.42
C ARG A 117 30.08 -2.48 9.69
N LEU A 118 30.13 -1.48 8.82
CA LEU A 118 31.31 -1.16 8.03
C LEU A 118 32.53 -0.86 8.92
N LEU A 119 32.34 -0.09 9.99
CA LEU A 119 33.39 0.21 10.97
C LEU A 119 33.87 -1.05 11.71
N ASN A 120 32.96 -1.93 12.10
CA ASN A 120 33.33 -3.17 12.78
C ASN A 120 34.06 -4.15 11.87
N ASP A 121 33.66 -4.22 10.59
CA ASP A 121 34.31 -5.08 9.60
C ASP A 121 35.71 -4.54 9.29
N ALA A 122 35.87 -3.23 9.08
CA ALA A 122 37.17 -2.60 8.93
C ALA A 122 38.09 -2.81 10.15
N ALA A 123 37.54 -2.71 11.37
CA ALA A 123 38.30 -2.96 12.60
C ALA A 123 38.76 -4.43 12.71
N ARG A 124 37.92 -5.39 12.32
CA ARG A 124 38.28 -6.81 12.29
C ARG A 124 39.35 -7.11 11.24
N GLU A 125 39.24 -6.52 10.05
CA GLU A 125 40.24 -6.68 9.00
C GLU A 125 41.60 -6.11 9.43
N ALA A 126 41.62 -4.90 9.97
CA ALA A 126 42.82 -4.29 10.52
C ALA A 126 43.44 -5.18 11.62
N HIS A 127 42.64 -5.60 12.60
CA HIS A 127 43.11 -6.48 13.69
C HIS A 127 43.65 -7.81 13.16
N SER A 128 43.01 -8.41 12.14
CA SER A 128 43.47 -9.64 11.51
C SER A 128 44.79 -9.44 10.76
N ALA A 129 44.93 -8.33 10.03
CA ALA A 129 46.16 -7.96 9.32
C ALA A 129 47.32 -7.71 10.29
N PHE A 130 47.09 -6.93 11.37
CA PHE A 130 48.09 -6.70 12.42
C PHE A 130 48.51 -8.00 13.11
N ARG A 131 47.56 -8.91 13.38
CA ARG A 131 47.87 -10.21 13.98
C ARG A 131 48.72 -11.09 13.07
N LYS A 132 48.46 -11.09 11.76
CA LYS A 132 49.29 -11.82 10.77
C LYS A 132 50.70 -11.25 10.70
N LEU A 133 50.84 -9.93 10.66
CA LEU A 133 52.14 -9.23 10.69
C LEU A 133 52.95 -9.51 11.97
N ALA A 134 52.27 -9.70 13.12
CA ALA A 134 52.94 -9.99 14.38
C ALA A 134 53.39 -11.45 14.53
N TYR A 135 52.78 -12.40 13.82
CA TYR A 135 53.08 -13.83 13.87
C TYR A 135 53.98 -14.33 12.72
N ASP A 136 54.21 -13.50 11.71
CA ASP A 136 55.16 -13.76 10.62
C ASP A 136 56.06 -12.53 10.39
N PRO A 137 56.96 -12.20 11.34
CA PRO A 137 58.07 -11.30 11.06
C PRO A 137 59.11 -12.14 10.30
N GLY A 138 59.26 -11.90 9.00
CA GLY A 138 60.21 -12.64 8.15
C GLY A 138 61.61 -12.81 8.74
#